data_AF-A0A493THC7-F1
#
_entry.id   AF-A0A493THC7-F1
#
_cell.length_a   1.000
_cell.length_b   1.000
_cell.length_c   1.000
_cell.angle_alpha   90.00
_cell.angle_beta   90.00
_cell.angle_gamma   90.00
#
_symmetry.space_group_name_H-M   'P 1'
#
loop_
_entity.id
_entity.type
_entity.pdbx_description
1 polymer ?
#
loop_
_entity_poly.entity_id
_entity_poly.type
_entity_poly.pdbx_seq_one_letter_code
_entity_poly.pdbx_strand_id
1 'polypeptide(L)'
;MALADSARGLPNGGGVSPAAGSGAAAAAAAGGGPGGWASFPEIVELNVGGQVYVTRRCTVVSVRDSLLWRMFSQQQPSELPRDSKGRFFLDRDGFLFRYILDYLRDLQLVLPEHFPERSRLQREAEYFQLPDLARRRRCS
;
A
#
# COMPACT_ATOMS: atom_id res chain seq x y z
N MET A 1 -5.04 35.74 -56.12
CA MET A 1 -5.48 34.60 -56.94
C MET A 1 -5.65 33.42 -56.01
N ALA A 2 -6.89 33.12 -55.66
CA ALA A 2 -7.28 32.00 -54.83
C ALA A 2 -7.79 30.87 -55.72
N LEU A 3 -7.34 29.64 -55.45
CA LEU A 3 -7.92 28.35 -55.82
C LEU A 3 -7.40 27.39 -54.71
N ALA A 4 -8.15 26.92 -53.71
CA ALA A 4 -9.36 26.08 -53.70
C ALA A 4 -9.18 24.84 -54.59
N ASP A 5 -9.51 23.60 -54.25
CA ASP A 5 -10.13 22.92 -53.11
C ASP A 5 -9.94 21.41 -53.41
N SER A 6 -9.77 20.57 -52.39
CA SER A 6 -9.96 19.13 -52.56
C SER A 6 -10.54 18.54 -51.28
N ALA A 7 -11.86 18.68 -51.16
CA ALA A 7 -12.69 17.89 -50.28
C ALA A 7 -12.67 16.39 -50.66
N ARG A 8 -12.61 15.50 -49.65
CA ARG A 8 -13.39 14.24 -49.53
C ARG A 8 -12.93 13.39 -48.33
N GLY A 9 -13.84 13.09 -47.41
CA GLY A 9 -13.69 11.98 -46.45
C GLY A 9 -14.60 12.08 -45.23
N LEU A 10 -15.58 11.18 -45.15
CA LEU A 10 -16.70 11.12 -44.19
C LEU A 10 -16.33 10.79 -42.73
N PRO A 11 -17.23 11.06 -41.76
CA PRO A 11 -17.11 10.68 -40.35
C PRO A 11 -17.60 9.24 -40.06
N ASN A 12 -16.89 8.52 -39.21
CA ASN A 12 -17.34 7.34 -38.46
C ASN A 12 -16.63 7.44 -37.09
N GLY A 13 -17.29 7.44 -35.93
CA GLY A 13 -18.39 6.58 -35.52
C GLY A 13 -17.80 5.36 -34.81
N GLY A 14 -17.71 5.37 -33.48
CA GLY A 14 -17.19 4.22 -32.71
C GLY A 14 -16.82 4.56 -31.27
N GLY A 15 -17.84 4.63 -30.41
CA GLY A 15 -17.65 4.63 -28.96
C GLY A 15 -17.13 3.28 -28.46
N VAL A 16 -16.19 3.33 -27.53
CA VAL A 16 -15.93 2.24 -26.58
C VAL A 16 -15.65 2.87 -25.22
N SER A 17 -16.52 2.51 -24.28
CA SER A 17 -16.55 2.94 -22.88
C SER A 17 -15.24 2.67 -22.14
N PRO A 18 -14.83 3.50 -21.18
CA PRO A 18 -13.95 3.04 -20.12
C PRO A 18 -14.77 2.16 -19.16
N ALA A 19 -14.41 0.89 -19.10
CA ALA A 19 -14.94 -0.05 -18.12
C ALA A 19 -14.58 0.42 -16.71
N ALA A 20 -15.58 0.37 -15.85
CA ALA A 20 -15.47 0.54 -14.41
C ALA A 20 -14.44 -0.45 -13.83
N GLY A 21 -13.40 0.09 -13.21
CA GLY A 21 -12.53 -0.60 -12.27
C GLY A 21 -12.77 -0.01 -10.89
N SER A 22 -13.66 -0.64 -10.15
CA SER A 22 -14.03 -0.34 -8.78
C SER A 22 -12.81 -0.35 -7.86
N GLY A 23 -12.52 0.79 -7.26
CA GLY A 23 -11.62 0.94 -6.12
C GLY A 23 -12.27 1.86 -5.10
N ALA A 24 -13.26 1.34 -4.38
CA ALA A 24 -13.67 1.87 -3.08
C ALA A 24 -12.42 1.90 -2.16
N ALA A 25 -12.19 2.84 -1.27
CA ALA A 25 -13.10 3.64 -0.47
C ALA A 25 -12.37 4.95 -0.04
N ALA A 26 -13.07 6.07 -0.13
CA ALA A 26 -13.63 6.83 1.00
C ALA A 26 -12.68 7.85 1.64
N ALA A 27 -13.12 9.11 1.51
CA ALA A 27 -12.62 10.30 2.17
C ALA A 27 -12.79 10.26 3.70
N ALA A 28 -11.89 10.91 4.44
CA ALA A 28 -12.25 11.63 5.65
C ALA A 28 -11.16 12.66 6.01
N ALA A 29 -11.64 13.87 6.29
CA ALA A 29 -10.88 15.05 6.66
C ALA A 29 -10.17 14.94 8.02
N ALA A 30 -9.04 15.65 8.14
CA ALA A 30 -8.67 16.45 9.30
C ALA A 30 -7.65 17.48 8.79
N GLY A 31 -7.95 18.78 8.69
CA GLY A 31 -8.40 19.62 9.79
C GLY A 31 -7.16 20.28 10.40
N GLY A 32 -6.85 21.49 9.97
CA GLY A 32 -5.79 22.31 10.55
C GLY A 32 -6.13 22.75 11.97
N GLY A 33 -5.13 22.71 12.85
CA GLY A 33 -5.14 23.30 14.19
C GLY A 33 -3.71 23.37 14.75
N PRO A 34 -3.27 24.50 15.35
CA PRO A 34 -1.89 24.68 15.80
C PRO A 34 -1.73 24.05 17.19
N GLY A 35 -1.27 22.80 17.23
CA GLY A 35 -0.92 22.11 18.45
C GLY A 35 0.07 21.01 18.12
N GLY A 36 1.36 21.26 18.37
CA GLY A 36 2.48 20.41 17.98
C GLY A 36 2.57 19.09 18.74
N TRP A 37 1.63 18.19 18.51
CA TRP A 37 1.89 16.76 18.62
C TRP A 37 2.39 16.30 17.25
N ALA A 38 3.57 15.68 17.20
CA ALA A 38 4.15 15.21 15.95
C ALA A 38 3.24 14.13 15.34
N SER A 39 2.31 14.56 14.49
CA SER A 39 1.44 13.64 13.77
C SER A 39 2.30 12.81 12.80
N PHE A 40 1.92 11.55 12.61
CA PHE A 40 2.57 10.73 11.60
C PHE A 40 2.40 11.38 10.23
N PRO A 41 3.48 11.46 9.42
CA PRO A 41 3.36 11.97 8.07
C PRO A 41 2.40 11.09 7.26
N GLU A 42 1.68 11.71 6.31
CA GLU A 42 0.78 10.96 5.41
C GLU A 42 1.54 9.90 4.62
N ILE A 43 2.77 10.24 4.21
CA ILE A 43 3.71 9.33 3.58
C ILE A 43 4.71 8.82 4.62
N VAL A 44 4.82 7.51 4.71
CA VAL A 44 5.67 6.80 5.65
C VAL A 44 6.75 6.06 4.88
N GLU A 45 8.00 6.29 5.27
CA GLU A 45 9.16 5.57 4.76
C GLU A 45 9.61 4.51 5.76
N LEU A 46 9.66 3.26 5.30
CA LEU A 46 10.00 2.07 6.07
C LEU A 46 11.28 1.45 5.50
N ASN A 47 12.32 1.33 6.30
CA ASN A 47 13.50 0.53 6.01
C ASN A 47 13.35 -0.84 6.67
N VAL A 48 13.10 -1.88 5.88
CA VAL A 48 12.86 -3.26 6.34
C VAL A 48 14.05 -4.14 5.97
N GLY A 49 14.90 -4.46 6.94
CA GLY A 49 16.09 -5.30 6.73
C GLY A 49 17.07 -4.75 5.69
N GLY A 50 17.08 -3.42 5.48
CA GLY A 50 17.87 -2.75 4.45
C GLY A 50 17.08 -2.35 3.20
N GLN A 51 15.86 -2.86 3.01
CA GLN A 51 15.00 -2.51 1.88
C GLN A 51 14.08 -1.35 2.22
N VAL A 52 14.15 -0.27 1.46
CA VAL A 52 13.33 0.93 1.68
C VAL A 52 12.01 0.80 0.92
N TYR A 53 10.92 1.01 1.62
CA TYR A 53 9.56 1.07 1.12
C TYR A 53 8.92 2.40 1.48
N VAL A 54 8.20 2.97 0.52
CA VAL A 54 7.43 4.20 0.71
C VAL A 54 5.96 3.85 0.54
N THR A 55 5.15 4.20 1.54
CA THR A 55 3.72 3.90 1.53
C THR A 55 2.95 4.97 2.27
N ARG A 56 1.62 4.94 2.18
CA ARG A 56 0.76 5.87 2.91
C ARG A 56 0.49 5.33 4.31
N ARG A 57 0.36 6.23 5.28
CA ARG A 57 -0.06 5.86 6.64
C ARG A 57 -1.36 5.07 6.61
N CYS A 58 -2.34 5.49 5.82
CA CYS A 58 -3.64 4.81 5.69
C CYS A 58 -3.52 3.34 5.29
N THR A 59 -2.53 2.98 4.46
CA THR A 59 -2.25 1.58 4.08
C THR A 59 -1.70 0.80 5.27
N VAL A 60 -0.76 1.38 6.01
CA VAL A 60 -0.11 0.72 7.15
C VAL A 60 -1.06 0.55 8.34
N VAL A 61 -2.04 1.46 8.47
CA VAL A 61 -3.13 1.38 9.46
C VAL A 61 -4.42 0.78 8.88
N SER A 62 -4.37 0.20 7.67
CA SER A 62 -5.54 -0.36 6.97
C SER A 62 -6.14 -1.54 7.74
N VAL A 63 -5.29 -2.42 8.25
CA VAL A 63 -5.69 -3.58 9.04
C VAL A 63 -5.63 -3.24 10.53
N ARG A 64 -6.80 -3.12 11.15
CA ARG A 64 -6.91 -2.94 12.61
C ARG A 64 -6.30 -4.12 13.36
N ASP A 65 -5.75 -3.84 14.54
CA ASP A 65 -5.05 -4.79 15.41
C ASP A 65 -3.77 -5.42 14.85
N SER A 66 -3.32 -5.02 13.65
CA SER A 66 -2.01 -5.38 13.16
C SER A 66 -0.88 -4.70 13.97
N LEU A 67 0.32 -5.29 13.96
CA LEU A 67 1.49 -4.70 14.60
C LEU A 67 1.78 -3.31 14.02
N LEU A 68 1.70 -3.19 12.69
CA LEU A 68 1.87 -1.94 11.97
C LEU A 68 0.82 -0.90 12.35
N TRP A 69 -0.44 -1.30 12.49
CA TRP A 69 -1.47 -0.40 13.00
C TRP A 69 -1.15 0.09 14.41
N ARG A 70 -0.71 -0.78 15.33
CA ARG A 70 -0.31 -0.35 16.69
C ARG A 70 0.88 0.61 16.66
N MET A 71 1.89 0.34 15.86
CA MET A 71 3.05 1.21 15.70
C MET A 71 2.67 2.59 15.15
N PHE A 72 1.83 2.66 14.12
CA PHE A 72 1.48 3.91 13.45
C PHE A 72 0.24 4.61 13.99
N SER A 73 -0.50 3.99 14.92
CA SER A 73 -1.72 4.56 15.53
C SER A 73 -1.61 4.78 17.04
N GLN A 74 -0.83 3.97 17.77
CA GLN A 74 -0.74 4.05 19.24
C GLN A 74 0.61 4.58 19.74
N GLN A 75 1.69 4.38 18.98
CA GLN A 75 3.02 4.84 19.37
C GLN A 75 3.35 6.20 18.79
N GLN A 76 4.28 6.93 19.41
CA GLN A 76 4.78 8.17 18.83
C GLN A 76 5.86 7.87 17.78
N PRO A 77 5.98 8.70 16.71
CA PRO A 77 7.02 8.54 15.71
C PRO A 77 8.45 8.51 16.29
N SER A 78 8.67 9.15 17.44
CA SER A 78 9.94 9.23 18.18
C SER A 78 10.29 7.96 18.95
N GLU A 79 9.31 7.12 19.27
CA GLU A 79 9.51 5.86 20.00
C GLU A 79 9.88 4.71 19.05
N LEU A 80 9.55 4.86 17.77
CA LEU A 80 9.82 3.85 16.76
C LEU A 80 11.30 3.89 16.34
N PRO A 81 11.94 2.72 16.13
CA PRO A 81 13.30 2.66 15.62
C PRO A 81 13.42 3.41 14.29
N ARG A 82 14.50 4.19 14.14
CA ARG A 82 14.80 4.90 12.90
C ARG A 82 16.21 4.64 12.43
N ASP A 83 16.37 4.59 11.13
CA ASP A 83 17.65 4.53 10.45
C ASP A 83 18.35 5.91 10.51
N SER A 84 19.65 5.97 10.19
CA SER A 84 20.45 7.19 10.15
C SER A 84 19.89 8.27 9.20
N LYS A 85 19.01 7.87 8.28
CA LYS A 85 18.28 8.76 7.35
C LYS A 85 16.91 9.22 7.87
N GLY A 86 16.53 8.88 9.11
CA GLY A 86 15.26 9.27 9.71
C GLY A 86 14.03 8.44 9.30
N ARG A 87 14.24 7.31 8.61
CA ARG A 87 13.19 6.39 8.15
C ARG A 87 12.89 5.33 9.20
N PHE A 88 11.65 4.85 9.30
CA PHE A 88 11.27 3.83 10.27
C PHE A 88 11.99 2.51 9.98
N PHE A 89 12.74 1.98 10.94
CA PHE A 89 13.51 0.76 10.75
C PHE A 89 12.77 -0.46 11.30
N LEU A 90 12.74 -1.52 10.52
CA LEU A 90 12.17 -2.82 10.86
C LEU A 90 13.25 -3.87 10.62
N ASP A 91 13.58 -4.63 11.66
CA ASP A 91 14.56 -5.72 11.60
C ASP A 91 13.92 -7.02 11.06
N ARG A 92 13.32 -6.94 9.86
CA ARG A 92 12.60 -8.03 9.19
C ARG A 92 13.05 -8.18 7.74
N ASP A 93 12.58 -9.24 7.07
CA ASP A 93 12.91 -9.50 5.67
C ASP A 93 12.17 -8.53 4.73
N GLY A 94 12.95 -7.63 4.12
CA GLY A 94 12.43 -6.64 3.17
C GLY A 94 11.81 -7.24 1.92
N PHE A 95 12.27 -8.39 1.42
CA PHE A 95 11.71 -9.02 0.22
C PHE A 95 10.30 -9.55 0.49
N LEU A 96 10.10 -10.15 1.67
CA LEU A 96 8.79 -10.67 2.08
C LEU A 96 7.83 -9.54 2.44
N PHE A 97 8.35 -8.45 2.98
CA PHE A 97 7.55 -7.28 3.34
C PHE A 97 6.79 -6.67 2.15
N ARG A 98 7.31 -6.81 0.92
CA ARG A 98 6.59 -6.39 -0.29
C ARG A 98 5.20 -7.03 -0.38
N TYR A 99 5.12 -8.34 -0.18
CA TYR A 99 3.86 -9.08 -0.23
C TYR A 99 2.92 -8.70 0.91
N ILE A 100 3.49 -8.37 2.08
CA ILE A 100 2.72 -7.82 3.21
C ILE A 100 2.14 -6.45 2.85
N LEU A 101 2.92 -5.56 2.23
CA LEU A 101 2.45 -4.25 1.78
C LEU A 101 1.37 -4.36 0.70
N ASP A 102 1.56 -5.22 -0.29
CA ASP A 102 0.57 -5.44 -1.36
C ASP A 102 -0.74 -5.96 -0.75
N TYR A 103 -0.67 -6.86 0.24
CA TYR A 103 -1.84 -7.27 1.01
C TYR A 103 -2.49 -6.11 1.77
N LEU A 104 -1.74 -5.21 2.40
CA LEU A 104 -2.32 -4.07 3.12
C LEU A 104 -2.99 -3.05 2.19
N ARG A 105 -2.57 -2.98 0.92
CA ARG A 105 -3.15 -2.09 -0.11
C ARG A 105 -4.46 -2.64 -0.64
N ASP A 106 -4.44 -3.88 -1.11
CA ASP A 106 -5.56 -4.47 -1.83
C ASP A 106 -6.47 -5.32 -0.91
N LEU A 107 -6.04 -5.56 0.34
CA LEU A 107 -6.62 -6.56 1.26
C LEU A 107 -6.72 -7.95 0.62
N GLN A 108 -5.91 -8.18 -0.41
CA GLN A 108 -5.84 -9.40 -1.21
C GLN A 108 -4.38 -9.74 -1.43
N LEU A 109 -3.99 -10.97 -1.11
CA LEU A 109 -2.66 -11.47 -1.38
C LEU A 109 -2.69 -12.35 -2.63
N VAL A 110 -2.02 -11.91 -3.70
CA VAL A 110 -1.77 -12.71 -4.89
C VAL A 110 -0.34 -13.21 -4.83
N LEU A 111 -0.18 -14.51 -4.61
CA LEU A 111 1.13 -15.17 -4.67
C LEU A 111 1.29 -15.91 -6.00
N PRO A 112 2.48 -15.87 -6.60
CA PRO A 112 2.82 -16.76 -7.71
C PRO A 112 2.62 -18.24 -7.32
N GLU A 113 2.31 -19.07 -8.31
CA GLU A 113 2.01 -20.50 -8.12
C GLU A 113 3.17 -21.27 -7.47
N HIS A 114 4.40 -20.87 -7.78
CA HIS A 114 5.63 -21.37 -7.16
C HIS A 114 6.28 -20.29 -6.29
N PHE A 115 5.86 -20.22 -5.03
CA PHE A 115 6.45 -19.32 -4.04
C PHE A 115 7.20 -20.14 -2.97
N PRO A 116 8.52 -20.38 -3.14
CA PRO A 116 9.30 -21.22 -2.23
C PRO A 116 9.41 -20.62 -0.81
N GLU A 117 9.35 -19.29 -0.69
CA GLU A 117 9.44 -18.58 0.59
C GLU A 117 8.08 -18.47 1.31
N ARG A 118 7.04 -19.21 0.88
CA ARG A 118 5.71 -19.16 1.50
C ARG A 118 5.74 -19.38 3.00
N SER A 119 6.55 -20.32 3.47
CA SER A 119 6.74 -20.62 4.89
C SER A 119 7.34 -19.43 5.64
N ARG A 120 8.24 -18.67 5.01
CA ARG A 120 8.82 -17.46 5.62
C ARG A 120 7.82 -16.32 5.63
N LEU A 121 7.09 -16.11 4.53
CA LEU A 121 6.04 -15.11 4.45
C LEU A 121 4.95 -15.34 5.51
N GLN A 122 4.60 -16.60 5.78
CA GLN A 122 3.64 -16.94 6.83
C GLN A 122 4.14 -16.50 8.22
N ARG A 123 5.44 -16.66 8.51
CA ARG A 123 6.03 -16.13 9.76
C ARG A 123 6.01 -14.62 9.82
N GLU A 124 6.26 -13.93 8.70
CA GLU A 124 6.11 -12.47 8.63
C GLU A 124 4.66 -12.05 8.88
N ALA A 125 3.69 -12.77 8.31
CA ALA A 125 2.28 -12.52 8.53
C ALA A 125 1.90 -12.62 10.01
N GLU A 126 2.39 -13.65 10.69
CA GLU A 126 2.19 -13.86 12.13
C GLU A 126 2.86 -12.74 12.93
N TYR A 127 4.10 -12.36 12.57
CA TYR A 127 4.84 -11.28 13.22
C TYR A 127 4.10 -9.94 13.12
N PHE A 128 3.63 -9.58 11.92
CA PHE A 128 2.85 -8.36 11.69
C PHE A 128 1.40 -8.46 12.19
N GLN A 129 1.01 -9.59 12.79
CA GLN A 129 -0.34 -9.88 13.26
C GLN A 129 -1.41 -9.69 12.18
N LEU A 130 -1.20 -10.35 11.05
CA LEU A 130 -2.12 -10.40 9.93
C LEU A 130 -2.77 -11.79 9.86
N PRO A 131 -3.78 -12.06 10.72
CA PRO A 131 -4.37 -13.39 10.84
C PRO A 131 -5.02 -13.85 9.54
N ASP A 132 -5.61 -12.95 8.75
CA ASP A 132 -6.23 -13.27 7.47
C ASP A 132 -5.21 -13.75 6.42
N LEU A 133 -3.99 -13.19 6.45
CA LEU A 133 -2.89 -13.61 5.58
C LEU A 133 -2.28 -14.94 6.06
N ALA A 134 -2.14 -15.11 7.38
CA ALA A 134 -1.66 -16.35 7.99
C ALA A 134 -2.66 -17.52 7.86
N ARG A 135 -3.98 -17.23 7.85
CA ARG A 135 -5.07 -18.20 7.79
C ARG A 135 -5.49 -18.56 6.37
N ARG A 136 -4.93 -17.94 5.32
CA ARG A 136 -5.07 -18.38 3.92
C ARG A 136 -4.35 -19.73 3.66
N ARG A 137 -4.69 -20.73 4.47
CA ARG A 137 -4.77 -22.13 4.06
C ARG A 137 -5.99 -22.19 3.16
N ARG A 138 -5.78 -22.64 1.93
CA ARG A 138 -6.89 -22.99 1.02
C ARG A 138 -7.78 -23.97 1.78
N CYS A 139 -8.97 -23.54 2.17
CA CYS A 139 -10.08 -24.43 2.46
C CYS A 139 -11.00 -24.38 1.25
N SER A 140 -10.82 -25.34 0.35
CA SER A 140 -11.88 -26.21 -0.18
C SER A 140 -11.27 -27.20 -1.17
#